data_AF-A0A967BYR2-F1
#
_entry.id   AF-A0A967BYR2-F1
#
_cell.length_a   1.000
_cell.length_b   1.000
_cell.length_c   1.000
_cell.angle_alpha   90.00
_cell.angle_beta   90.00
_cell.angle_gamma   90.00
#
_symmetry.space_group_name_H-M   'P 1'
#
loop_
_entity.id
_entity.type
_entity.pdbx_description
1 polymer ?
#
loop_
_entity_poly.entity_id
_entity_poly.type
_entity_poly.pdbx_seq_one_letter_code
_entity_poly.pdbx_strand_id
1 'polypeptide(L)'
;MKGLIDIHSHILPGFDDGPEDIEQSIEAARRYKDIGVNCVVATPHRIGGTRWSPYPAAIIAAAEKTEAALNDAGVSLQILPGMEIACPENINEDFLSPQFISLGHSGYFLIEFPFTSAITDIIRNITVRVPGKKKPGIIAAHPERCALFQDDGATLRQAV
;
A
#
# COMPACT_ATOMS: atom_id res chain seq x y z
N MET A 1 4.74 -4.60 21.14
CA MET A 1 5.79 -4.25 20.17
C MET A 1 6.46 -2.96 20.64
N LYS A 2 7.79 -2.91 20.67
CA LYS A 2 8.57 -1.66 20.78
C LYS A 2 9.30 -1.47 19.45
N GLY A 3 9.24 -0.28 18.86
CA GLY A 3 9.88 0.02 17.57
C GLY A 3 8.95 0.75 16.60
N LEU A 4 9.52 1.31 15.55
CA LEU A 4 8.78 2.00 14.49
C LEU A 4 8.07 0.99 13.57
N ILE A 5 6.94 1.42 13.00
CA ILE A 5 6.21 0.69 11.97
C ILE A 5 6.25 1.54 10.70
N ASP A 6 6.77 0.99 9.61
CA ASP A 6 6.64 1.60 8.28
C ASP A 6 5.37 1.06 7.61
N ILE A 7 4.48 1.94 7.18
CA ILE A 7 3.17 1.55 6.64
C ILE A 7 3.14 1.45 5.11
N HIS A 8 4.25 1.76 4.44
CA HIS A 8 4.34 1.72 2.98
C HIS A 8 5.74 1.28 2.56
N SER A 9 5.85 0.05 2.05
CA SER A 9 7.11 -0.57 1.69
C SER A 9 6.95 -1.57 0.54
N HIS A 10 7.79 -1.46 -0.47
CA HIS A 10 7.89 -2.41 -1.58
C HIS A 10 8.90 -3.52 -1.24
N ILE A 11 8.83 -4.12 -0.05
CA ILE A 11 9.85 -5.09 0.42
C ILE A 11 9.71 -6.49 -0.20
N LEU A 12 8.61 -6.80 -0.91
CA LEU A 12 8.36 -8.14 -1.42
C LEU A 12 9.11 -8.40 -2.73
N PRO A 13 9.90 -9.49 -2.83
CA PRO A 13 10.72 -9.75 -4.00
C PRO A 13 9.89 -10.15 -5.22
N GLY A 14 10.11 -9.46 -6.34
CA GLY A 14 9.55 -9.79 -7.66
C GLY A 14 8.07 -9.40 -7.85
N PHE A 15 7.51 -8.55 -6.98
CA PHE A 15 6.10 -8.13 -7.08
C PHE A 15 5.91 -6.87 -7.93
N ASP A 16 6.85 -5.95 -7.88
CA ASP A 16 6.79 -4.67 -8.57
C ASP A 16 8.19 -4.11 -8.90
N ASP A 17 8.43 -2.84 -8.63
CA ASP A 17 9.69 -2.12 -8.80
C ASP A 17 10.55 -2.07 -7.52
N GLY A 18 10.16 -2.81 -6.48
CA GLY A 18 10.98 -3.12 -5.31
C GLY A 18 12.10 -4.15 -5.59
N PRO A 19 12.53 -4.92 -4.58
CA PRO A 19 13.52 -5.97 -4.71
C PRO A 19 13.21 -6.96 -5.83
N GLU A 20 14.22 -7.32 -6.61
CA GLU A 20 14.10 -8.37 -7.63
C GLU A 20 14.12 -9.77 -7.01
N ASP A 21 14.85 -9.94 -5.90
CA ASP A 21 15.08 -11.21 -5.23
C ASP A 21 15.10 -11.09 -3.69
N ILE A 22 15.20 -12.25 -3.03
CA ILE A 22 15.16 -12.32 -1.57
C ILE A 22 16.40 -11.69 -0.92
N GLU A 23 17.56 -11.71 -1.57
CA GLU A 23 18.79 -11.13 -1.02
C GLU A 23 18.70 -9.61 -0.94
N GLN A 24 18.12 -8.98 -1.97
CA GLN A 24 17.80 -7.55 -1.96
C GLN A 24 16.79 -7.20 -0.88
N SER A 25 15.80 -8.07 -0.64
CA SER A 25 14.81 -7.90 0.44
C SER A 25 15.46 -7.99 1.83
N ILE A 26 16.41 -8.92 2.02
CA ILE A 26 17.19 -9.04 3.26
C ILE A 26 18.04 -7.79 3.50
N GLU A 27 18.69 -7.26 2.46
CA GLU A 27 19.45 -6.02 2.56
C GLU A 27 18.56 -4.82 2.94
N ALA A 28 17.39 -4.69 2.32
CA ALA A 28 16.41 -3.67 2.71
C ALA A 28 15.96 -3.84 4.17
N ALA A 29 15.69 -5.07 4.60
CA ALA A 29 15.30 -5.37 5.97
C ALA A 29 16.39 -4.98 6.99
N ARG A 30 17.68 -5.20 6.69
CA ARG A 30 18.78 -4.75 7.57
C ARG A 30 18.77 -3.23 7.75
N ARG A 31 18.57 -2.48 6.66
CA ARG A 31 18.47 -1.01 6.73
C ARG A 31 17.28 -0.55 7.56
N TYR A 32 16.14 -1.24 7.47
CA TYR A 32 15.00 -0.99 8.36
C TYR A 32 15.37 -1.17 9.84
N LYS A 33 16.10 -2.25 10.16
CA LYS A 33 16.58 -2.49 11.53
C LYS A 33 17.54 -1.40 12.02
N ASP A 34 18.43 -0.93 11.16
CA ASP A 34 19.42 0.12 11.49
C ASP A 34 18.75 1.44 11.90
N ILE A 35 17.57 1.74 11.36
CA ILE A 35 16.78 2.93 11.71
C ILE A 35 15.69 2.67 12.77
N GLY A 36 15.66 1.48 13.37
CA GLY A 36 14.73 1.13 14.45
C GLY A 36 13.31 0.74 13.98
N VAL A 37 13.13 0.46 12.69
CA VAL A 37 11.89 -0.13 12.16
C VAL A 37 11.88 -1.63 12.45
N ASN A 38 10.82 -2.08 13.12
CA ASN A 38 10.67 -3.48 13.54
C ASN A 38 9.47 -4.17 12.87
N CYS A 39 8.64 -3.41 12.17
CA CYS A 39 7.51 -3.91 11.43
C CYS A 39 7.33 -3.05 10.16
N VAL A 40 7.05 -3.71 9.04
CA VAL A 40 6.66 -3.04 7.80
C VAL A 40 5.30 -3.59 7.35
N VAL A 41 4.51 -2.75 6.71
CA VAL A 41 3.40 -3.20 5.87
C VAL A 41 3.92 -3.27 4.44
N ALA A 42 3.98 -4.48 3.89
CA ALA A 42 4.29 -4.71 2.48
C ALA A 42 3.13 -4.20 1.62
N THR A 43 3.38 -3.17 0.82
CA THR A 43 2.38 -2.51 -0.02
C THR A 43 2.82 -2.52 -1.49
N PRO A 44 2.99 -3.70 -2.10
CA PRO A 44 3.33 -3.73 -3.51
C PRO A 44 2.24 -3.07 -4.34
N HIS A 45 2.60 -2.59 -5.51
CA HIS A 45 1.71 -1.94 -6.45
C HIS A 45 0.54 -2.86 -6.86
N ARG A 46 -0.68 -2.32 -6.80
CA ARG A 46 -1.92 -2.90 -7.33
C ARG A 46 -2.50 -1.96 -8.38
N ILE A 47 -2.03 -2.12 -9.61
CA ILE A 47 -2.38 -1.29 -10.77
C ILE A 47 -3.15 -2.14 -11.78
N GLY A 48 -4.44 -1.82 -11.99
CA GLY A 48 -5.30 -2.55 -12.92
C GLY A 48 -4.77 -2.52 -14.35
N GLY A 49 -4.84 -3.65 -15.06
CA GLY A 49 -4.40 -3.75 -16.46
C GLY A 49 -2.89 -3.84 -16.69
N THR A 50 -2.09 -3.92 -15.62
CA THR A 50 -0.63 -4.08 -15.71
C THR A 50 -0.16 -5.40 -15.11
N ARG A 51 1.12 -5.73 -15.27
CA ARG A 51 1.75 -6.87 -14.57
C ARG A 51 1.86 -6.67 -13.06
N TRP A 52 1.86 -5.42 -12.59
CA TRP A 52 1.94 -5.05 -11.18
C TRP A 52 0.53 -5.02 -10.59
N SER A 53 -0.11 -6.18 -10.61
CA SER A 53 -1.47 -6.38 -10.14
C SER A 53 -1.59 -7.73 -9.43
N PRO A 54 -0.79 -7.98 -8.37
CA PRO A 54 -0.87 -9.20 -7.59
C PRO A 54 -2.25 -9.33 -6.92
N TYR A 55 -2.68 -10.56 -6.70
CA TYR A 55 -3.87 -10.86 -5.91
C TYR A 55 -3.53 -10.91 -4.41
N PRO A 56 -4.49 -10.61 -3.50
CA PRO A 56 -4.27 -10.65 -2.06
C PRO A 56 -3.60 -11.92 -1.54
N ALA A 57 -4.03 -13.10 -2.01
CA ALA A 57 -3.46 -14.37 -1.57
C ALA A 57 -1.97 -14.51 -1.88
N ALA A 58 -1.53 -13.97 -3.04
CA ALA A 58 -0.12 -13.97 -3.41
C ALA A 58 0.71 -13.06 -2.49
N ILE A 59 0.17 -11.88 -2.14
CA ILE A 59 0.85 -10.93 -1.24
C ILE A 59 0.97 -11.52 0.16
N ILE A 60 -0.10 -12.12 0.69
CA ILE A 60 -0.09 -12.74 2.03
C ILE A 60 0.96 -13.85 2.09
N ALA A 61 0.94 -14.78 1.13
CA ALA A 61 1.91 -15.87 1.07
C ALA A 61 3.36 -15.36 0.89
N ALA A 62 3.56 -14.31 0.09
CA ALA A 62 4.88 -13.71 -0.10
C ALA A 62 5.37 -12.97 1.15
N ALA A 63 4.49 -12.29 1.89
CA ALA A 63 4.84 -11.64 3.16
C ALA A 63 5.31 -12.68 4.18
N GLU A 64 4.55 -13.77 4.36
CA GLU A 64 4.92 -14.88 5.26
C GLU A 64 6.25 -15.53 4.85
N LYS A 65 6.42 -15.81 3.56
CA LYS A 65 7.66 -16.43 3.03
C LYS A 65 8.86 -15.50 3.18
N THR A 66 8.69 -14.21 2.90
CA THR A 66 9.76 -13.22 3.00
C THR A 66 10.16 -13.05 4.46
N GLU A 67 9.20 -12.88 5.38
CA GLU A 67 9.47 -12.80 6.81
C GLU A 67 10.23 -14.04 7.33
N ALA A 68 9.83 -15.24 6.93
CA ALA A 68 10.55 -16.47 7.28
C ALA A 68 12.01 -16.44 6.80
N ALA A 69 12.25 -16.06 5.54
CA ALA A 69 13.60 -15.94 4.99
C ALA A 69 14.44 -14.85 5.68
N LEU A 70 13.82 -13.72 6.06
CA LEU A 70 14.50 -12.69 6.86
C LEU A 70 14.93 -13.24 8.22
N ASN A 71 14.06 -14.00 8.89
CA ASN A 71 14.37 -14.63 10.17
C ASN A 71 15.50 -15.66 10.05
N ASP A 72 15.51 -16.50 9.00
CA ASP A 72 16.58 -17.44 8.69
C ASP A 72 17.92 -16.73 8.45
N ALA A 73 17.89 -15.53 7.87
CA ALA A 73 19.05 -14.66 7.67
C ALA A 73 19.46 -13.85 8.92
N GLY A 74 18.79 -14.06 10.07
CA GLY A 74 19.07 -13.37 11.33
C GLY A 74 18.53 -11.93 11.42
N VAL A 75 17.62 -11.54 10.53
CA VAL A 75 17.02 -10.21 10.49
C VAL A 75 15.57 -10.29 10.94
N SER A 76 15.31 -10.00 12.23
CA SER A 76 13.94 -10.03 12.77
C SER A 76 13.17 -8.75 12.42
N LEU A 77 12.41 -8.81 11.32
CA LEU A 77 11.51 -7.76 10.84
C LEU A 77 10.14 -8.37 10.55
N GLN A 78 9.09 -7.90 11.22
CA GLN A 78 7.72 -8.36 10.95
C GLN A 78 7.21 -7.75 9.64
N ILE A 79 6.54 -8.54 8.80
CA ILE A 79 5.93 -8.10 7.55
C ILE A 79 4.43 -8.34 7.61
N LEU A 80 3.66 -7.25 7.61
CA LEU A 80 2.21 -7.29 7.47
C LEU A 80 1.81 -7.11 6.00
N PRO A 81 0.75 -7.77 5.51
CA PRO A 81 0.32 -7.61 4.13
C PRO A 81 -0.50 -6.33 3.95
N GLY A 82 -0.40 -5.73 2.77
CA GLY A 82 -1.14 -4.55 2.32
C GLY A 82 -1.01 -4.38 0.81
N MET A 83 -1.45 -3.25 0.29
CA MET A 83 -1.35 -2.89 -1.13
C MET A 83 -1.20 -1.39 -1.25
N GLU A 84 -0.38 -0.93 -2.19
CA GLU A 84 -0.51 0.41 -2.74
C GLU A 84 -1.43 0.34 -3.95
N ILE A 85 -2.65 0.86 -3.80
CA ILE A 85 -3.67 0.72 -4.82
C ILE A 85 -3.67 1.98 -5.68
N ALA A 86 -3.34 1.85 -6.96
CA ALA A 86 -3.52 2.95 -7.89
C ALA A 86 -5.00 3.34 -7.90
N CYS A 87 -5.28 4.62 -7.69
CA CYS A 87 -6.64 5.15 -7.56
C CYS A 87 -7.46 4.68 -8.78
N PRO A 88 -8.49 3.84 -8.56
CA PRO A 88 -9.33 3.39 -9.65
C PRO A 88 -10.15 4.57 -10.16
N GLU A 89 -10.58 4.49 -11.42
CA GLU A 89 -11.44 5.51 -12.03
C GLU A 89 -12.76 5.70 -11.27
N ASN A 90 -13.23 4.65 -10.59
CA ASN A 90 -14.38 4.70 -9.69
C ASN A 90 -14.06 3.95 -8.40
N ILE A 91 -14.15 4.63 -7.26
CA ILE A 91 -14.14 3.99 -5.93
C ILE A 91 -15.59 3.68 -5.57
N ASN A 92 -16.07 2.50 -5.93
CA ASN A 92 -17.44 2.03 -5.69
C ASN A 92 -17.45 0.89 -4.64
N GLU A 93 -18.59 0.24 -4.43
CA GLU A 93 -18.69 -0.92 -3.52
C GLU A 93 -17.74 -2.07 -3.88
N ASP A 94 -17.35 -2.21 -5.15
CA ASP A 94 -16.37 -3.20 -5.61
C ASP A 94 -14.94 -2.86 -5.14
N PHE A 95 -14.68 -1.61 -4.72
CA PHE A 95 -13.43 -1.24 -4.05
C PHE A 95 -13.29 -1.92 -2.67
N LEU A 96 -14.40 -2.33 -2.07
CA LEU A 96 -14.43 -3.12 -0.84
C LEU A 96 -14.55 -4.63 -1.10
N SER A 97 -14.40 -5.06 -2.36
CA SER A 97 -14.44 -6.47 -2.70
C SER A 97 -13.20 -7.20 -2.16
N PRO A 98 -13.23 -8.54 -2.08
CA PRO A 98 -12.09 -9.36 -1.65
C PRO A 98 -10.86 -9.25 -2.58
N GLN A 99 -10.89 -8.43 -3.63
CA GLN A 99 -9.77 -8.18 -4.53
C GLN A 99 -8.70 -7.25 -3.93
N PHE A 100 -9.00 -6.55 -2.84
CA PHE A 100 -8.07 -5.65 -2.15
C PHE A 100 -7.89 -6.03 -0.68
N ILE A 101 -6.73 -5.70 -0.13
CA ILE A 101 -6.43 -5.83 1.29
C ILE A 101 -6.03 -4.48 1.87
N SER A 102 -6.53 -4.19 3.07
CA SER A 102 -6.13 -3.01 3.84
C SER A 102 -4.77 -3.25 4.50
N LEU A 103 -4.10 -2.17 4.88
CA LEU A 103 -2.81 -2.18 5.57
C LEU A 103 -2.90 -3.02 6.85
N GLY A 104 -2.25 -4.18 6.87
CA GLY A 104 -2.27 -5.11 8.01
C GLY A 104 -3.67 -5.50 8.46
N HIS A 105 -4.65 -5.59 7.55
CA HIS A 105 -6.07 -5.86 7.85
C HIS A 105 -6.76 -4.82 8.76
N SER A 106 -6.23 -3.59 8.82
CA SER A 106 -6.74 -2.53 9.71
C SER A 106 -8.06 -1.89 9.25
N GLY A 107 -8.48 -2.11 8.00
CA GLY A 107 -9.57 -1.37 7.36
C GLY A 107 -9.16 -0.02 6.77
N TYR A 108 -7.87 0.34 6.82
CA TYR A 108 -7.28 1.48 6.10
C TYR A 108 -6.60 1.03 4.81
N PHE A 109 -6.96 1.65 3.70
CA PHE A 109 -6.41 1.36 2.37
C PHE A 109 -5.46 2.47 1.94
N LEU A 110 -4.31 2.09 1.40
CA LEU A 110 -3.34 3.03 0.86
C LEU A 110 -3.62 3.23 -0.63
N ILE A 111 -3.91 4.47 -1.01
CA ILE A 111 -4.33 4.85 -2.36
C ILE A 111 -3.31 5.80 -2.98
N GLU A 112 -2.74 5.39 -4.10
CA GLU A 112 -1.88 6.23 -4.93
C GLU A 112 -2.74 7.03 -5.91
N PHE A 113 -2.73 8.35 -5.75
CA PHE A 113 -3.43 9.25 -6.65
C PHE A 113 -2.57 9.60 -7.86
N PRO A 114 -3.18 9.81 -9.04
CA PRO A 114 -2.44 10.09 -10.26
C PRO A 114 -1.62 11.38 -10.16
N PHE A 115 -0.43 11.34 -10.77
CA PHE A 115 0.49 12.48 -10.81
C PHE A 115 0.00 13.65 -11.68
N THR A 116 -1.02 13.43 -12.53
CA THR A 116 -1.50 14.43 -13.50
C THR A 116 -2.90 14.95 -13.16
N SER A 117 -3.14 16.21 -13.51
CA SER A 117 -4.40 16.92 -13.26
C SER A 117 -5.57 16.47 -14.14
N ALA A 118 -5.35 15.62 -15.15
CA ALA A 118 -6.40 15.13 -16.04
C ALA A 118 -7.50 14.32 -15.30
N ILE A 119 -7.21 13.86 -14.07
CA ILE A 119 -8.07 13.00 -13.26
C ILE A 119 -8.83 13.80 -12.18
N THR A 120 -9.04 15.11 -12.40
CA THR A 120 -9.72 16.01 -11.44
C THR A 120 -11.17 15.57 -11.11
N ASP A 121 -11.88 14.93 -12.04
CA ASP A 121 -13.28 14.54 -11.83
C ASP A 121 -13.45 13.23 -11.03
N ILE A 122 -12.41 12.40 -10.94
CA ILE A 122 -12.46 11.14 -10.19
C ILE A 122 -12.46 11.41 -8.69
N ILE A 123 -11.60 12.33 -8.22
CA ILE A 123 -11.49 12.67 -6.79
C ILE A 123 -12.80 13.26 -6.25
N ARG A 124 -13.47 14.11 -7.05
CA ARG A 124 -14.77 14.71 -6.70
C ARG A 124 -15.89 13.68 -6.58
N ASN A 125 -15.73 12.52 -7.23
CA ASN A 125 -16.69 11.42 -7.24
C ASN A 125 -16.28 10.25 -6.33
N ILE A 126 -15.23 10.38 -5.52
CA ILE A 126 -14.94 9.46 -4.39
C ILE A 126 -15.98 9.72 -3.29
N THR A 127 -17.24 9.49 -3.64
CA THR A 127 -18.35 9.50 -2.70
C THR A 127 -18.44 8.10 -2.16
N VAL A 128 -17.55 7.74 -1.24
CA VAL A 128 -17.67 6.44 -0.57
C VAL A 128 -18.87 6.50 0.38
N ARG A 129 -20.05 6.28 -0.18
CA ARG A 129 -21.30 6.12 0.54
C ARG A 129 -21.85 4.76 0.19
N VAL A 130 -21.39 3.75 0.93
CA VAL A 130 -22.06 2.47 0.99
C VAL A 130 -23.18 2.60 2.02
N PRO A 131 -24.47 2.58 1.63
CA PRO A 131 -25.56 2.72 2.59
C PRO A 131 -25.43 1.67 3.70
N GLY A 132 -25.35 2.11 4.96
CA GLY A 132 -25.25 1.22 6.12
C GLY A 132 -23.85 0.71 6.48
N LYS A 133 -22.79 1.06 5.75
CA LYS A 133 -21.39 0.77 6.14
C LYS A 133 -20.60 2.05 6.39
N LYS A 134 -19.66 2.01 7.34
CA LYS A 134 -18.70 3.10 7.54
C LYS A 134 -17.83 3.25 6.28
N LYS A 135 -17.52 4.50 5.90
CA LYS A 135 -16.50 4.80 4.89
C LYS A 135 -15.20 4.05 5.28
N PRO A 136 -14.57 3.30 4.37
CA PRO A 136 -13.26 2.71 4.62
C PRO A 136 -12.25 3.82 4.91
N GLY A 137 -11.29 3.54 5.78
CA GLY A 137 -10.19 4.48 6.00
C GLY A 137 -9.36 4.57 4.73
N ILE A 138 -9.10 5.79 4.25
CA ILE A 138 -8.21 6.02 3.10
C ILE A 138 -6.97 6.75 3.63
N ILE A 139 -5.80 6.25 3.23
CA ILE A 139 -4.52 6.94 3.37
C ILE A 139 -4.05 7.26 1.96
N ALA A 140 -3.80 8.53 1.67
CA ALA A 140 -3.19 8.93 0.40
C ALA A 140 -1.70 8.57 0.44
N ALA A 141 -1.24 7.75 -0.51
CA ALA A 141 0.18 7.53 -0.74
C ALA A 141 0.77 8.81 -1.31
N HIS A 142 1.92 9.22 -0.74
CA HIS A 142 2.77 10.33 -1.20
C HIS A 142 1.97 11.48 -1.85
N PRO A 143 1.01 12.11 -1.13
CA PRO A 143 0.11 13.11 -1.69
C PRO A 143 0.85 14.32 -2.26
N GLU A 144 2.08 14.59 -1.81
CA GLU A 144 2.98 15.58 -2.36
C GLU A 144 3.38 15.31 -3.82
N ARG A 145 3.17 14.11 -4.37
CA ARG A 145 3.43 13.79 -5.78
C ARG A 145 2.22 14.07 -6.68
N CYS A 146 1.03 14.28 -6.11
CA CYS A 146 -0.17 14.57 -6.89
C CYS A 146 -0.30 16.08 -7.14
N ALA A 147 -0.26 16.52 -8.40
CA ALA A 147 -0.40 17.92 -8.77
C ALA A 147 -1.70 18.56 -8.21
N LEU A 148 -2.79 17.79 -8.15
CA LEU A 148 -4.08 18.27 -7.62
C LEU A 148 -4.03 18.62 -6.12
N PHE A 149 -3.18 17.94 -5.35
CA PHE A 149 -3.04 18.18 -3.91
C PHE A 149 -2.03 19.29 -3.61
N GLN A 150 -1.04 19.50 -4.49
CA GLN A 150 -0.08 20.59 -4.38
C GLN A 150 -0.76 21.96 -4.57
N ASP A 151 -1.70 22.06 -5.51
CA ASP A 151 -2.37 23.32 -5.86
C ASP A 151 -3.42 23.76 -4.83
N ASP A 152 -4.15 22.81 -4.22
CA ASP A 152 -5.19 23.08 -3.24
C ASP A 152 -5.33 21.96 -2.20
N GLY A 153 -4.90 22.20 -0.96
CA GLY A 153 -5.03 21.24 0.13
C GLY A 153 -6.48 20.88 0.50
N ALA A 154 -7.50 21.59 0.00
CA ALA A 154 -8.89 21.21 0.18
C ALA A 154 -9.26 19.93 -0.59
N THR A 155 -8.64 19.66 -1.73
CA THR A 155 -8.89 18.45 -2.52
C THR A 155 -8.36 17.20 -1.79
N LEU A 156 -7.20 17.31 -1.13
CA LEU A 156 -6.67 16.25 -0.27
C LEU A 156 -7.62 15.93 0.88
N ARG A 157 -8.14 16.96 1.57
CA ARG A 157 -9.11 16.78 2.68
C ARG A 157 -10.44 16.16 2.25
N GLN A 158 -10.81 16.25 0.97
CA GLN A 158 -12.00 15.59 0.45
C GLN A 158 -11.74 14.11 0.12
N ALA A 159 -10.51 13.79 -0.30
CA ALA A 159 -10.13 12.45 -0.69
C ALA A 159 -10.04 11.47 0.49
N VAL A 160 -9.45 11.89 1.62
CA VAL A 160 -9.24 11.06 2.83
C VAL A 160 -10.37 11.25 3.84
#